data_AF-A0A2M8S115-F1
#
_entry.id   AF-A0A2M8S115-F1
#
_cell.length_a   1.000
_cell.length_b   1.000
_cell.length_c   1.000
_cell.angle_alpha   90.00
_cell.angle_beta   90.00
_cell.angle_gamma   90.00
#
_symmetry.space_group_name_H-M   'P 1'
#
loop_
_entity.id
_entity.type
_entity.pdbx_description
1 polymer ?
#
loop_
_entity_poly.entity_id
_entity_poly.type
_entity_poly.pdbx_seq_one_letter_code
_entity_poly.pdbx_strand_id
1 'polypeptide(L)'
;MEKRNGILAIGNLLIDRTLVVSEYPQESMLTTITHVEKHCGGGCTNILFNLAKLDPHLPLFLSGAVGDDPEGAMILKQAKNKAIDVSQVVTVDLPTSFTDVMINRQTGDRTFFHYVGAMGLYDAQHFVSERFFLHKLTRFFA
;
A
#
# COMPACT_ATOMS: atom_id res chain seq x y z
N MET A 1 6.02 -29.19 -16.93
CA MET A 1 5.32 -28.33 -15.94
C MET A 1 6.25 -27.16 -15.68
N GLU A 2 5.89 -25.95 -16.10
CA GLU A 2 6.76 -24.78 -15.85
C GLU A 2 6.94 -24.55 -14.35
N LYS A 3 8.18 -24.28 -13.96
CA LYS A 3 8.57 -24.16 -12.55
C LYS A 3 8.06 -22.81 -12.04
N ARG A 4 7.20 -22.85 -11.01
CA ARG A 4 6.70 -21.66 -10.31
C ARG A 4 7.86 -20.77 -9.89
N ASN A 5 7.88 -19.51 -10.35
CA ASN A 5 8.97 -18.57 -10.10
C ASN A 5 8.40 -17.19 -9.71
N GLY A 6 8.86 -16.66 -8.59
CA GLY A 6 8.48 -15.33 -8.10
C GLY A 6 7.50 -15.29 -6.92
N ILE A 7 7.19 -14.07 -6.48
CA ILE A 7 6.36 -13.76 -5.31
C ILE A 7 5.25 -12.79 -5.71
N LEU A 8 4.01 -13.16 -5.40
CA LEU A 8 2.84 -12.29 -5.51
C LEU A 8 2.42 -11.85 -4.12
N ALA A 9 2.28 -10.54 -3.94
CA ALA A 9 1.61 -9.99 -2.76
C ALA A 9 0.22 -9.50 -3.17
N ILE A 10 -0.80 -10.02 -2.47
CA ILE A 10 -2.20 -9.60 -2.61
C ILE A 10 -2.67 -9.03 -1.28
N GLY A 11 -3.22 -7.82 -1.29
CA GLY A 11 -3.69 -7.16 -0.07
C GLY A 11 -3.61 -5.64 -0.18
N ASN A 12 -3.68 -4.99 0.98
CA ASN A 12 -3.88 -3.54 1.05
C ASN A 12 -2.78 -2.75 0.34
N LEU A 13 -3.19 -1.97 -0.67
CA LEU A 13 -2.39 -0.96 -1.34
C LEU A 13 -2.86 0.40 -0.84
N LEU A 14 -2.00 1.13 -0.13
CA LEU A 14 -2.38 2.39 0.49
C LEU A 14 -1.21 3.37 0.56
N ILE A 15 -1.54 4.63 0.84
CA ILE A 15 -0.56 5.65 1.22
C ILE A 15 -0.58 5.85 2.73
N ASP A 16 0.59 5.75 3.37
CA ASP A 16 0.77 6.20 4.74
C ASP A 16 1.16 7.68 4.71
N ARG A 17 0.37 8.53 5.37
CA ARG A 17 0.65 9.96 5.53
C ARG A 17 1.01 10.22 6.98
N THR A 18 2.28 10.48 7.24
CA THR A 18 2.77 10.80 8.58
C THR A 18 2.58 12.29 8.83
N LEU A 19 1.78 12.63 9.83
CA LEU A 19 1.46 14.00 10.21
C LEU A 19 1.96 14.26 11.63
N VAL A 20 3.06 15.00 11.76
CA VAL A 20 3.61 15.34 13.08
C VAL A 20 2.89 16.58 13.63
N VAL A 21 2.10 16.40 14.69
CA VAL A 21 1.29 17.46 15.30
C VAL A 21 1.96 18.05 16.54
N SER A 22 1.74 19.34 16.82
CA SER A 22 2.30 20.03 18.00
C SER A 22 1.88 19.37 19.31
N GLU A 23 0.61 18.99 19.40
CA GLU A 23 0.02 18.12 20.40
C GLU A 23 -1.15 17.34 19.77
N TYR A 24 -1.50 16.20 20.38
CA TYR A 24 -2.71 15.50 20.00
C TYR A 24 -3.94 16.25 20.56
N PRO A 25 -4.86 16.74 19.71
CA PRO A 25 -5.96 17.57 20.18
C PRO A 25 -7.02 16.71 20.87
N GLN A 26 -7.76 17.33 21.79
CA GLN A 26 -9.05 16.79 22.21
C GLN A 26 -10.05 16.89 21.06
N GLU A 27 -11.13 16.10 21.12
CA GLU A 27 -12.22 16.19 20.15
C GLU A 27 -12.73 17.65 20.03
N SER A 28 -13.04 18.07 18.81
CA SER A 28 -13.44 19.45 18.46
C SER A 28 -12.37 20.54 18.57
N MET A 29 -11.14 20.22 18.98
CA MET A 29 -10.03 21.17 19.06
C MET A 29 -9.14 21.14 17.81
N LEU A 30 -8.49 22.27 17.51
CA LEU A 30 -7.52 22.41 16.42
C LEU A 30 -6.09 22.25 16.95
N THR A 31 -5.24 21.56 16.19
CA THR A 31 -3.78 21.48 16.40
C THR A 31 -3.05 21.86 15.13
N THR A 32 -1.74 22.11 15.22
CA THR A 32 -0.91 22.44 14.05
C THR A 32 -0.11 21.22 13.60
N ILE A 33 -0.20 20.88 12.31
CA ILE A 33 0.71 19.92 11.67
C ILE A 33 2.01 20.65 11.34
N THR A 34 3.12 20.12 11.87
CA THR A 34 4.45 20.72 11.79
C THR A 34 5.35 20.02 10.79
N HIS A 35 5.03 18.78 10.44
CA HIS A 35 5.69 18.02 9.38
C HIS A 35 4.71 17.07 8.70
N VAL A 36 4.87 16.89 7.39
CA VAL A 36 4.06 16.00 6.56
C VAL A 36 5.00 15.15 5.71
N GLU A 37 4.80 13.84 5.76
CA GLU A 37 5.50 12.89 4.91
C GLU A 37 4.51 11.91 4.29
N LYS A 38 4.75 11.46 3.06
CA LYS A 38 3.92 10.48 2.36
C LYS A 38 4.77 9.33 1.85
N HIS A 39 4.30 8.10 2.08
CA HIS A 39 4.95 6.88 1.57
C HIS A 39 3.94 5.88 1.05
N CYS A 40 4.38 5.00 0.15
CA CYS A 40 3.62 3.79 -0.15
C CYS A 40 3.65 2.89 1.08
N GLY A 41 2.46 2.56 1.59
CA GLY A 41 2.26 1.70 2.74
C GLY A 41 1.50 0.43 2.39
N GLY A 42 1.05 -0.27 3.43
CA GLY A 42 0.42 -1.59 3.30
C GLY A 42 1.44 -2.73 3.17
N GLY A 43 1.05 -3.91 3.65
CA GLY A 43 1.95 -5.07 3.75
C GLY A 43 2.56 -5.48 2.40
N CYS A 44 1.80 -5.36 1.31
CA CYS A 44 2.24 -5.73 -0.02
C CYS A 44 3.40 -4.87 -0.51
N THR A 45 3.28 -3.54 -0.45
CA THR A 45 4.35 -2.65 -0.93
C THR A 45 5.56 -2.74 -0.01
N ASN A 46 5.37 -2.81 1.32
CA ASN A 46 6.44 -2.98 2.30
C ASN A 46 7.32 -4.20 2.02
N ILE A 47 6.72 -5.32 1.61
CA ILE A 47 7.47 -6.55 1.35
C ILE A 47 8.07 -6.57 -0.03
N LEU A 48 7.27 -6.29 -1.08
CA LEU A 48 7.80 -6.34 -2.45
C LEU A 48 8.89 -5.30 -2.67
N PHE A 49 8.79 -4.10 -2.07
CA PHE A 49 9.79 -3.07 -2.28
C PHE A 49 11.13 -3.42 -1.62
N ASN A 50 11.09 -4.15 -0.50
CA ASN A 50 12.31 -4.65 0.14
C ASN A 50 12.88 -5.85 -0.62
N LEU A 51 12.04 -6.78 -1.08
CA LEU A 51 12.47 -7.90 -1.92
C LEU A 51 13.13 -7.42 -3.21
N ALA A 52 12.57 -6.41 -3.88
CA ALA A 52 13.14 -5.83 -5.10
C ALA A 52 14.52 -5.21 -4.89
N LYS A 53 14.81 -4.74 -3.67
CA LYS A 53 16.14 -4.24 -3.29
C LYS A 53 17.11 -5.38 -2.97
N LEU A 54 16.63 -6.46 -2.36
CA LEU A 54 17.45 -7.60 -1.94
C LEU A 54 17.83 -8.50 -3.12
N ASP A 55 16.91 -8.74 -4.05
CA ASP A 55 17.13 -9.53 -5.25
C ASP A 55 16.41 -8.87 -6.45
N PRO A 56 17.15 -8.09 -7.27
CA PRO A 56 16.60 -7.44 -8.45
C PRO A 56 16.16 -8.40 -9.57
N HIS A 57 16.53 -9.69 -9.49
CA HIS A 57 16.18 -10.69 -10.49
C HIS A 57 14.99 -11.55 -10.08
N LEU A 58 14.56 -11.46 -8.81
CA LEU A 58 13.38 -12.16 -8.32
C LEU A 58 12.11 -11.56 -8.97
N PRO A 59 11.29 -12.35 -9.69
CA PRO A 59 10.04 -11.84 -10.24
C PRO A 59 9.05 -11.50 -9.12
N LEU A 60 8.54 -10.26 -9.12
CA LEU A 60 7.62 -9.75 -8.11
C LEU A 60 6.35 -9.23 -8.76
N PHE A 61 5.23 -9.55 -8.15
CA PHE A 61 3.89 -9.23 -8.66
C PHE A 61 3.06 -8.59 -7.55
N LEU A 62 2.39 -7.49 -7.88
CA LEU A 62 1.51 -6.75 -7.00
C LEU A 62 0.06 -6.89 -7.47
N SER A 63 -0.85 -7.12 -6.52
CA SER A 63 -2.27 -7.25 -6.80
C SER A 63 -3.11 -6.63 -5.68
N GLY A 64 -4.16 -5.92 -6.05
CA GLY A 64 -5.01 -5.12 -5.17
C GLY A 64 -5.78 -4.07 -5.96
N ALA A 65 -6.38 -3.10 -5.28
CA ALA A 65 -7.09 -2.00 -5.91
C ALA A 65 -6.50 -0.64 -5.53
N VAL A 66 -6.58 0.31 -6.47
CA VAL A 66 -6.28 1.73 -6.27
C VAL A 66 -7.40 2.58 -6.88
N GLY A 67 -7.51 3.84 -6.48
CA GLY A 67 -8.35 4.83 -7.15
C GLY A 67 -7.66 5.41 -8.39
N ASP A 68 -8.44 6.08 -9.24
CA ASP A 68 -7.91 6.93 -10.31
C ASP A 68 -7.52 8.31 -9.75
N ASP A 69 -6.48 8.33 -8.93
CA ASP A 69 -6.04 9.51 -8.18
C ASP A 69 -4.50 9.58 -8.06
N PRO A 70 -3.94 10.73 -7.59
CA PRO A 70 -2.50 10.89 -7.47
C PRO A 70 -1.82 9.87 -6.56
N GLU A 71 -2.50 9.44 -5.50
CA GLU A 71 -2.04 8.42 -4.55
C GLU A 71 -1.93 7.04 -5.23
N GLY A 72 -2.93 6.63 -6.01
CA GLY A 72 -2.90 5.41 -6.81
C GLY A 72 -1.81 5.45 -7.87
N ALA A 73 -1.68 6.58 -8.57
CA ALA A 73 -0.61 6.81 -9.53
C ALA A 73 0.79 6.73 -8.88
N MET A 74 0.95 7.22 -7.65
CA MET A 74 2.19 7.13 -6.87
C MET A 74 2.56 5.68 -6.57
N ILE A 75 1.62 4.86 -6.09
CA ILE A 75 1.84 3.42 -5.80
C ILE A 75 2.31 2.71 -7.07
N LEU A 76 1.57 2.88 -8.17
CA LEU A 76 1.88 2.22 -9.45
C LEU A 76 3.25 2.66 -10.00
N LYS A 77 3.56 3.95 -9.94
CA LYS A 77 4.86 4.49 -10.36
C LYS A 77 6.00 3.90 -9.54
N GLN A 78 5.86 3.86 -8.21
CA GLN A 78 6.90 3.33 -7.33
C GLN A 78 7.13 1.83 -7.48
N ALA A 79 6.07 1.06 -7.74
CA ALA A 79 6.16 -0.37 -8.01
C ALA A 79 6.87 -0.63 -9.35
N LYS A 80 6.46 0.08 -10.42
CA LYS A 80 7.10 -0.03 -11.75
C LYS A 80 8.58 0.34 -11.72
N ASN A 81 8.96 1.39 -10.99
CA ASN A 81 10.37 1.79 -10.81
C ASN A 81 11.23 0.71 -10.13
N LYS A 82 10.61 -0.27 -9.45
CA LYS A 82 11.27 -1.41 -8.80
C LYS A 82 11.08 -2.71 -9.59
N ALA A 83 10.70 -2.63 -10.86
CA ALA A 83 10.43 -3.78 -11.73
C ALA A 83 9.37 -4.75 -11.18
N ILE A 84 8.43 -4.26 -10.36
CA ILE A 84 7.30 -5.04 -9.87
C ILE A 84 6.16 -4.97 -10.90
N ASP A 85 5.65 -6.13 -11.30
CA ASP A 85 4.50 -6.23 -12.19
C ASP A 85 3.22 -5.81 -11.45
N VAL A 86 2.48 -4.88 -12.05
CA VAL A 86 1.23 -4.32 -11.51
C VAL A 86 0.01 -4.62 -12.39
N SER A 87 0.11 -5.59 -13.30
CA SER A 87 -0.98 -5.97 -14.23
C SER A 87 -2.20 -6.58 -13.55
N GLN A 88 -2.11 -6.88 -12.25
CA GLN A 88 -3.23 -7.34 -11.40
C GLN A 88 -3.65 -6.29 -10.37
N VAL A 89 -3.18 -5.06 -10.52
CA VAL A 89 -3.73 -3.93 -9.78
C VAL A 89 -4.89 -3.36 -10.59
N VAL A 90 -6.07 -3.35 -9.99
CA VAL A 90 -7.27 -2.80 -10.61
C VAL A 90 -7.48 -1.35 -10.17
N THR A 91 -8.09 -0.57 -11.05
CA THR A 91 -8.54 0.78 -10.73
C THR A 91 -10.05 0.76 -10.51
N VAL A 92 -10.52 1.33 -9.41
CA VAL A 92 -11.93 1.34 -9.02
C VAL A 92 -12.43 2.76 -8.76
N ASP A 93 -13.75 2.94 -8.75
CA ASP A 93 -14.40 4.25 -8.51
C ASP A 93 -14.51 4.59 -7.02
N LEU A 94 -13.37 4.58 -6.32
CA LEU A 94 -13.19 5.06 -4.95
C LEU A 94 -11.77 5.63 -4.80
N PRO A 95 -11.53 6.55 -3.85
CA PRO A 95 -10.18 7.02 -3.59
C PRO A 95 -9.26 5.87 -3.14
N THR A 96 -7.98 5.95 -3.53
CA THR A 96 -6.92 5.06 -3.04
C THR A 96 -6.92 5.04 -1.52
N SER A 97 -6.81 3.85 -0.95
CA SER A 97 -6.77 3.64 0.50
C SER A 97 -5.62 4.45 1.12
N PHE A 98 -5.79 4.92 2.34
CA PHE A 98 -4.74 5.64 3.06
C PHE A 98 -4.83 5.44 4.57
N THR A 99 -3.72 5.71 5.25
CA THR A 99 -3.68 5.83 6.71
C THR A 99 -3.01 7.13 7.08
N ASP A 100 -3.71 7.99 7.82
CA ASP A 100 -3.09 9.13 8.47
C ASP A 100 -2.52 8.69 9.82
N VAL A 101 -1.22 8.89 9.98
CA VAL A 101 -0.49 8.59 11.21
C VAL A 101 -0.20 9.92 11.91
N MET A 102 -1.02 10.23 12.91
CA MET A 102 -0.82 11.41 13.75
C MET A 102 0.28 11.08 14.76
N ILE A 103 1.40 11.81 14.71
CA ILE A 103 2.49 11.67 15.67
C ILE A 103 2.47 12.88 16.60
N ASN A 104 2.20 12.66 17.88
CA ASN A 104 2.31 13.71 18.88
C ASN A 104 3.78 14.06 19.09
N ARG A 105 4.20 15.27 18.73
CA ARG A 105 5.60 15.69 18.84
C ARG A 105 6.14 15.69 20.27
N GLN A 106 5.27 15.86 21.28
CA GLN A 106 5.68 15.93 22.68
C GLN A 106 5.99 14.55 23.28
N THR A 107 5.23 13.53 22.88
CA THR A 107 5.33 12.18 23.46
C THR A 107 5.89 11.14 22.51
N GLY A 108 5.80 11.37 21.19
CA GLY A 108 6.11 10.38 20.16
C GLY A 108 4.99 9.37 19.90
N ASP A 109 3.87 9.47 20.62
CA ASP A 109 2.73 8.56 20.46
C ASP A 109 2.09 8.68 19.07
N ARG A 110 1.54 7.57 18.60
CA ARG A 110 0.97 7.45 17.25
C ARG A 110 -0.50 7.09 17.32
N THR A 111 -1.32 7.80 16.58
CA THR A 111 -2.73 7.47 16.36
C THR A 111 -2.99 7.31 14.87
N PHE A 112 -3.75 6.29 14.50
CA PHE A 112 -3.93 5.85 13.12
C PHE A 112 -5.38 6.07 12.71
N PHE A 113 -5.60 6.83 11.64
CA PHE A 113 -6.89 7.01 11.00
C PHE A 113 -6.82 6.34 9.63
N HIS A 114 -7.53 5.23 9.47
CA HIS A 114 -7.48 4.46 8.25
C HIS A 114 -8.74 4.65 7.41
N TYR A 115 -8.56 4.91 6.12
CA TYR A 115 -9.63 4.86 5.12
C TYR A 115 -9.40 3.68 4.20
N VAL A 116 -10.36 2.74 4.21
CA VAL A 116 -10.28 1.49 3.44
C VAL A 116 -10.31 1.75 1.93
N GLY A 117 -11.01 2.80 1.47
CA GLY A 117 -10.98 3.26 0.08
C GLY A 117 -11.14 2.16 -0.97
N ALA A 118 -10.38 2.27 -2.06
CA ALA A 118 -10.36 1.36 -3.20
C ALA A 118 -10.26 -0.12 -2.82
N MET A 119 -9.44 -0.45 -1.81
CA MET A 119 -9.30 -1.83 -1.33
C MET A 119 -10.60 -2.43 -0.79
N GLY A 120 -11.57 -1.60 -0.39
CA GLY A 120 -12.90 -2.06 0.04
C GLY A 120 -13.73 -2.69 -1.08
N LEU A 121 -13.39 -2.42 -2.35
CA LEU A 121 -14.03 -3.03 -3.52
C LEU A 121 -13.21 -4.19 -4.11
N TYR A 122 -12.03 -4.47 -3.56
CA TYR A 122 -11.17 -5.54 -4.07
C TYR A 122 -11.61 -6.91 -3.53
N ASP A 123 -11.89 -7.85 -4.43
CA ASP A 123 -12.33 -9.20 -4.08
C ASP A 123 -11.70 -10.28 -4.98
N ALA A 124 -12.13 -11.54 -4.80
CA ALA A 124 -11.61 -12.66 -5.56
C ALA A 124 -11.89 -12.61 -7.07
N GLN A 125 -12.91 -11.86 -7.52
CA GLN A 125 -13.27 -11.75 -8.94
C GLN A 125 -12.27 -10.91 -9.72
N HIS A 126 -11.56 -10.02 -9.02
CA HIS A 126 -10.53 -9.17 -9.59
C HIS A 126 -9.21 -9.90 -9.83
N PHE A 127 -9.07 -11.13 -9.31
CA PHE A 127 -7.85 -11.93 -9.43
C PHE A 127 -7.93 -12.89 -10.60
N VAL A 128 -6.96 -12.81 -11.53
CA VAL A 128 -6.84 -13.72 -12.67
C VAL A 128 -5.68 -14.69 -12.45
N SER A 129 -5.99 -15.94 -12.09
CA SER A 129 -5.00 -16.94 -11.67
C SER A 129 -4.10 -17.47 -12.79
N GLU A 130 -4.51 -17.37 -14.05
CA GLU A 130 -3.85 -18.07 -15.16
C GLU A 130 -2.45 -17.52 -15.51
N ARG A 131 -2.10 -16.31 -15.04
CA ARG A 131 -0.80 -15.68 -15.31
C ARG A 131 0.27 -15.93 -14.26
N PHE A 132 -0.07 -16.46 -13.08
CA PHE A 132 0.85 -16.47 -11.95
C PHE A 132 1.18 -17.89 -11.49
N PHE A 133 2.31 -18.41 -11.97
CA PHE A 133 2.90 -19.64 -11.47
C PHE A 133 3.67 -19.36 -10.16
N LEU A 134 2.96 -19.31 -9.02
CA LEU A 134 3.50 -18.81 -7.75
C LEU A 134 3.93 -19.89 -6.77
N HIS A 135 5.06 -19.68 -6.09
CA HIS A 135 5.60 -20.59 -5.07
C HIS A 135 5.00 -20.34 -3.66
N LYS A 136 4.67 -19.08 -3.32
CA LYS A 136 4.02 -18.70 -2.06
C LYS A 136 3.04 -17.56 -2.28
N LEU A 137 1.88 -17.64 -1.64
CA LEU A 137 0.87 -16.59 -1.55
C LEU A 137 0.96 -15.99 -0.15
N THR A 138 1.15 -14.67 -0.04
CA THR A 138 1.09 -13.98 1.26
C THR A 138 -0.05 -12.98 1.20
N ARG A 139 -1.10 -13.26 1.98
CA ARG A 139 -2.24 -12.35 2.21
C ARG A 139 -1.93 -11.46 3.39
N PHE A 140 -1.99 -10.15 3.18
CA PHE A 140 -1.94 -9.17 4.26
C PHE A 140 -3.36 -8.70 4.53
N PHE A 141 -3.95 -9.25 5.57
CA PHE A 141 -5.15 -8.69 6.18
C PHE A 141 -4.69 -7.65 7.20
N ALA A 142 -5.20 -6.42 7.08
CA ALA A 142 -5.27 -5.47 8.17
C ALA A 142 -6.74 -5.29 8.51
#